data_AF-A0A929A3N7-F1
#
_entry.id   AF-A0A929A3N7-F1
#
_cell.length_a   1.000
_cell.length_b   1.000
_cell.length_c   1.000
_cell.angle_alpha   90.00
_cell.angle_beta   90.00
_cell.angle_gamma   90.00
#
_symmetry.space_group_name_H-M   'P 1'
#
loop_
_entity.id
_entity.type
_entity.pdbx_description
1 polymer ?
#
loop_
_entity_poly.entity_id
_entity_poly.type
_entity_poly.pdbx_seq_one_letter_code
_entity_poly.pdbx_strand_id
1 'polypeptide(L)'
;MSPKTIAKLSKPESSEVFKVMERNVIGLLGGLPSEQFDVTVATSREHLGRLLVSAMMSGYFLRNAEQRLAFERSLDSMTDTTQS
;
A
#
# COMPACT_ATOMS: atom_id res chain seq x y z
N MET A 1 -7.86 -39.90 6.40
CA MET A 1 -7.13 -39.35 7.56
C MET A 1 -8.08 -39.31 8.75
N SER A 2 -7.68 -39.78 9.94
CA SER A 2 -8.57 -39.75 11.11
C SER A 2 -8.62 -38.35 11.74
N PRO A 3 -9.76 -37.90 12.32
CA PRO A 3 -9.86 -36.58 12.95
C PRO A 3 -8.81 -36.32 14.06
N LYS A 4 -8.40 -37.39 14.77
CA LYS A 4 -7.34 -37.32 15.80
C LYS A 4 -5.96 -37.02 15.21
N THR A 5 -5.69 -37.49 13.99
CA THR A 5 -4.45 -37.20 13.26
C THR A 5 -4.41 -35.73 12.84
N ILE A 6 -5.53 -35.17 12.39
CA ILE A 6 -5.65 -33.75 11.99
C ILE A 6 -5.44 -32.82 13.19
N ALA A 7 -6.04 -33.14 14.34
CA ALA A 7 -5.91 -32.33 15.56
C ALA A 7 -4.49 -32.32 16.15
N LYS A 8 -3.70 -33.38 15.91
CA LYS A 8 -2.30 -33.44 16.34
C LYS A 8 -1.38 -32.69 15.37
N LEU A 9 -1.69 -32.71 14.06
CA LEU A 9 -0.95 -31.92 13.07
C LEU A 9 -1.25 -30.41 13.15
N SER A 10 -2.44 -30.00 13.60
CA SER A 10 -2.82 -28.58 13.76
C SER A 10 -2.23 -27.92 15.01
N LYS A 11 -1.52 -28.67 15.85
CA LYS A 11 -0.84 -28.18 17.06
C LYS A 11 0.64 -28.57 17.01
N PRO A 12 1.50 -27.78 16.37
CA PRO A 12 2.94 -28.07 16.37
C PRO A 12 3.49 -28.06 17.80
N GLU A 13 4.29 -29.07 18.15
CA GLU A 13 4.76 -29.30 19.53
C GLU A 13 5.84 -28.29 19.98
N SER A 14 6.43 -27.52 19.06
CA SER A 14 7.45 -26.52 19.38
C SER A 14 7.14 -25.14 18.79
N SER A 15 7.52 -24.08 19.52
CA SER A 15 7.39 -22.69 19.08
C SER A 15 8.19 -22.40 17.80
N GLU A 16 9.33 -23.07 17.63
CA GLU A 16 10.18 -22.96 16.44
C GLU A 16 9.42 -23.41 15.18
N VAL A 17 8.76 -24.57 15.24
CA VAL A 17 7.96 -25.11 14.12
C VAL A 17 6.77 -24.20 13.82
N PHE A 18 6.12 -23.64 14.84
CA PHE A 18 5.02 -22.68 14.64
C PHE A 18 5.49 -21.45 13.84
N LYS A 19 6.63 -20.85 14.22
CA LYS A 19 7.21 -19.70 13.52
C LYS A 19 7.61 -20.04 12.08
N VAL A 20 8.15 -21.23 11.84
CA VAL A 20 8.49 -21.69 10.48
C VAL A 20 7.23 -21.87 9.62
N MET A 21 6.15 -22.44 10.18
CA MET A 21 4.88 -22.56 9.48
C MET A 21 4.25 -21.19 9.20
N GLU A 22 4.26 -20.28 10.16
CA GLU A 22 3.82 -18.89 9.98
C GLU A 22 4.60 -18.21 8.85
N ARG A 23 5.93 -18.32 8.86
CA ARG A 23 6.79 -17.74 7.81
C ARG A 23 6.55 -18.38 6.43
N ASN A 24 6.31 -19.68 6.36
CA ASN A 24 5.95 -20.37 5.12
C ASN A 24 4.58 -19.93 4.59
N VAL A 25 3.58 -19.79 5.47
CA VAL A 25 2.25 -19.30 5.10
C VAL A 25 2.33 -17.84 4.64
N ILE A 26 3.05 -16.97 5.33
CA ILE A 26 3.29 -15.58 4.91
C ILE A 26 4.04 -15.55 3.57
N GLY A 27 5.02 -16.42 3.34
CA GLY A 27 5.73 -16.51 2.07
C GLY A 27 4.82 -16.96 0.91
N LEU A 28 3.93 -17.93 1.17
CA LEU A 28 2.92 -18.36 0.21
C LEU A 28 1.91 -17.25 -0.07
N LEU A 29 1.43 -16.53 0.95
CA LEU A 29 0.44 -15.45 0.84
C LEU A 29 1.03 -14.17 0.24
N GLY A 30 2.29 -13.83 0.54
CA GLY A 30 2.98 -12.63 0.08
C GLY A 30 3.46 -12.71 -1.38
N GLY A 31 3.41 -13.90 -1.98
CA GLY A 31 3.64 -14.12 -3.41
C GLY A 31 2.36 -14.25 -4.23
N LEU A 32 1.18 -14.08 -3.62
CA LEU A 32 -0.09 -14.20 -4.34
C LEU A 32 -0.38 -12.94 -5.16
N PRO A 33 -0.94 -13.08 -6.37
CA PRO A 33 -1.42 -11.94 -7.14
C PRO A 33 -2.48 -11.18 -6.35
N SER A 34 -2.27 -9.90 -6.09
CA SER A 34 -3.22 -9.03 -5.35
C SER A 34 -4.57 -8.87 -6.04
N GLU A 35 -4.68 -9.27 -7.31
CA GLU A 35 -5.91 -9.26 -8.10
C GLU A 35 -6.84 -10.44 -7.75
N GLN A 36 -6.32 -11.49 -7.13
CA GLN A 36 -7.07 -12.73 -6.83
C GLN A 36 -7.34 -12.92 -5.33
N PHE A 37 -6.81 -12.04 -4.47
CA PHE A 37 -6.88 -12.17 -3.03
C PHE A 37 -7.04 -10.81 -2.34
N ASP A 38 -7.89 -10.75 -1.32
CA ASP A 38 -8.03 -9.58 -0.47
C ASP A 38 -6.78 -9.37 0.39
N VAL A 39 -6.04 -8.29 0.14
CA VAL A 39 -4.86 -7.91 0.93
C VAL A 39 -5.31 -7.08 2.15
N THR A 40 -5.10 -7.62 3.35
CA THR A 40 -5.31 -6.87 4.60
C THR A 40 -3.98 -6.37 5.15
N VAL A 41 -3.84 -5.05 5.32
CA VAL A 41 -2.65 -4.44 5.94
C VAL A 41 -2.95 -4.07 7.39
N ALA A 42 -2.24 -4.66 8.34
CA ALA A 42 -2.30 -4.29 9.75
C ALA A 42 -1.23 -3.23 10.07
N THR A 43 -1.63 -2.12 10.69
CA THR A 43 -0.70 -1.06 11.10
C THR A 43 -1.18 -0.35 12.37
N SER A 44 -0.30 0.42 13.01
CA SER A 44 -0.65 1.21 14.19
C SER A 44 -1.36 2.52 13.79
N ARG A 45 -2.15 3.08 14.72
CA ARG A 45 -2.80 4.38 14.52
C ARG A 45 -1.79 5.49 14.19
N GLU A 46 -0.62 5.44 14.82
CA GLU A 46 0.48 6.40 14.62
C GLU A 46 1.04 6.32 13.18
N HIS A 47 1.38 5.11 12.72
CA HIS A 47 1.90 4.92 11.37
C HIS A 47 0.86 5.25 10.29
N LEU A 48 -0.41 4.87 10.52
CA LEU A 48 -1.50 5.25 9.62
C LEU A 48 -1.69 6.77 9.58
N GLY A 49 -1.66 7.44 10.73
CA GLY A 49 -1.78 8.90 10.82
C GLY A 49 -0.68 9.61 10.02
N ARG A 50 0.57 9.17 10.16
CA ARG A 50 1.71 9.69 9.39
C ARG A 50 1.53 9.51 7.88
N LEU A 51 1.07 8.33 7.45
CA LEU A 51 0.81 8.05 6.04
C LEU A 51 -0.27 8.99 5.47
N LEU A 52 -1.37 9.19 6.20
CA LEU A 52 -2.45 10.07 5.79
C LEU A 52 -1.97 11.53 5.66
N VAL A 53 -1.22 12.04 6.63
CA VAL A 53 -0.66 13.40 6.57
C VAL A 53 0.29 13.55 5.37
N SER A 54 1.15 12.56 5.11
CA SER A 54 2.04 12.56 3.94
C SER A 54 1.26 12.55 2.62
N ALA A 55 0.20 11.75 2.52
CA ALA A 55 -0.67 11.70 1.35
C ALA A 55 -1.39 13.04 1.14
N MET A 56 -1.90 13.66 2.20
CA MET A 56 -2.52 14.99 2.13
C MET A 56 -1.55 16.04 1.63
N MET A 57 -0.34 16.13 2.20
CA MET A 57 0.68 17.08 1.76
C MET A 57 1.05 16.88 0.29
N SER A 58 1.17 15.62 -0.14
CA SER A 58 1.42 15.29 -1.55
C SER A 58 0.29 15.76 -2.46
N GLY A 59 -0.97 15.61 -2.04
CA GLY A 59 -2.13 16.11 -2.76
C GLY A 59 -2.12 17.63 -2.92
N TYR A 60 -1.82 18.38 -1.86
CA TYR A 60 -1.69 19.85 -1.94
C TYR A 60 -0.52 20.27 -2.84
N PHE A 61 0.61 19.56 -2.77
CA PHE A 61 1.75 19.80 -3.65
C PHE A 61 1.38 19.63 -5.12
N LEU A 62 0.67 18.54 -5.48
CA LEU A 62 0.17 18.31 -6.83
C LEU A 62 -0.78 19.42 -7.28
N ARG A 63 -1.74 19.83 -6.43
CA ARG A 63 -2.66 20.92 -6.76
C ARG A 63 -1.92 22.24 -7.03
N ASN A 64 -0.92 22.57 -6.21
CA ASN A 64 -0.12 23.77 -6.41
C ASN A 64 0.67 23.70 -7.71
N ALA A 65 1.22 22.52 -8.06
CA ALA A 65 1.91 22.31 -9.33
C ALA A 65 0.96 22.48 -10.53
N GLU A 66 -0.27 21.95 -10.46
CA GLU A 66 -1.30 22.17 -11.48
C GLU A 66 -1.64 23.65 -11.67
N GLN A 67 -1.83 24.39 -10.57
CA GLN A 67 -2.14 25.82 -10.63
C GLN A 67 -1.00 26.62 -11.26
N ARG A 68 0.24 26.30 -10.89
CA ARG A 68 1.43 26.91 -11.49
C ARG A 68 1.51 26.64 -13.00
N LEU A 69 1.30 25.38 -13.42
CA LEU A 69 1.30 25.02 -14.83
C LEU A 69 0.19 25.73 -15.61
N ALA A 70 -1.02 25.81 -15.05
CA ALA A 70 -2.13 26.52 -15.67
C ALA A 70 -1.83 28.02 -15.82
N PHE A 71 -1.20 28.62 -14.82
CA PHE A 71 -0.76 30.01 -14.87
C PHE A 71 0.32 30.24 -15.93
N GLU A 72 1.36 29.41 -15.97
CA GLU A 72 2.42 29.46 -17.00
C GLU A 72 1.82 29.37 -18.41
N ARG A 73 0.90 28.43 -18.66
CA ARG A 73 0.20 28.31 -19.95
C ARG A 73 -0.62 29.55 -20.32
N SER A 74 -1.26 30.20 -19.33
CA SER A 74 -2.02 31.42 -19.58
C SER A 74 -1.10 32.56 -20.01
N LEU A 75 0.07 32.70 -19.38
CA LEU A 75 1.06 33.71 -19.75
C LEU A 75 1.61 33.48 -21.16
N ASP A 76 1.95 32.24 -21.50
CA ASP A 76 2.44 31.88 -22.84
C ASP A 76 1.41 32.30 -23.92
N SER A 77 0.13 32.02 -23.71
CA SER A 77 -0.94 32.41 -24.63
C SER A 77 -1.10 33.93 -24.80
N MET A 78 -0.83 34.71 -23.75
CA MET A 78 -0.87 36.18 -23.83
C MET A 78 0.33 36.73 -24.60
N THR A 79 1.51 36.12 -24.46
CA THR A 79 2.71 36.53 -25.20
C THR A 79 2.60 36.26 -26.69
N ASP A 80 1.92 35.19 -27.10
CA ASP A 80 1.67 34.84 -28.51
C ASP A 80 0.73 35.87 -29.19
N THR A 81 -0.28 36.35 -28.45
CA THR A 81 -1.26 37.34 -28.96
C THR A 81 -0.64 38.72 -29.20
N THR A 82 0.51 39.03 -28.59
CA THR A 82 1.15 40.34 -28.72
C THR A 82 2.15 40.41 -29.89
N GLN A 83 2.42 39.28 -30.58
CA GLN A 83 3.35 39.20 -31.72
C GLN A 83 2.68 39.03 -33.10
N SER A 84 1.35 39.00 -33.19
CA SER A 84 0.60 39.04 -34.47
C SER A 84 -0.02 40.42 -34.71
#